data_AF-A0A8H6A5K8-F1
#
_entry.id   AF-A0A8H6A5K8-F1
#
_cell.length_a   1.000
_cell.length_b   1.000
_cell.length_c   1.000
_cell.angle_alpha   90.00
_cell.angle_beta   90.00
_cell.angle_gamma   90.00
#
_symmetry.space_group_name_H-M   'P 1'
#
loop_
_entity.id
_entity.type
_entity.pdbx_description
1 polymer ?
#
loop_
_entity_poly.entity_id
_entity_poly.type
_entity_poly.pdbx_seq_one_letter_code
_entity_poly.pdbx_strand_id
1 'polypeptide(L)'
;QFWKPVINLDKLWSLVPAEQREAYVSGQKTDTAPVIDLLPLGYSKVLGKGRIPEIPIVVRARYFSRDAERKIKEAGGVVELVA
;
A
#
# COMPACT_ATOMS: atom_id res chain seq x y z
N GLN A 1 23.48 4.65 -10.47
CA GLN A 1 22.07 4.44 -10.85
C GLN A 1 21.26 4.26 -9.58
N PHE A 2 20.21 5.05 -9.33
CA PHE A 2 19.39 4.88 -8.12
C PHE A 2 18.52 3.64 -8.26
N TRP A 3 18.55 2.72 -7.30
CA TRP A 3 17.63 1.58 -7.24
C TRP A 3 16.22 2.11 -7.00
N LYS A 4 15.39 2.11 -8.05
CA LYS A 4 14.01 2.62 -8.01
C LYS A 4 12.96 1.70 -8.62
N PRO A 5 12.82 0.42 -8.21
CA PRO A 5 11.74 -0.42 -8.71
C PRO A 5 10.38 0.15 -8.30
N VAL A 6 9.45 0.14 -9.25
CA VAL A 6 8.14 0.80 -9.14
C VAL A 6 7.04 -0.22 -8.93
N ILE A 7 6.07 0.14 -8.09
CA ILE A 7 4.79 -0.55 -7.96
C ILE A 7 3.65 0.45 -8.09
N ASN A 8 2.52 0.00 -8.62
CA ASN A 8 1.31 0.80 -8.76
C ASN A 8 0.28 0.37 -7.71
N LEU A 9 -0.67 1.27 -7.41
CA LEU A 9 -1.72 1.03 -6.43
C LEU A 9 -2.57 -0.21 -6.71
N ASP A 10 -2.85 -0.53 -7.99
CA ASP A 10 -3.61 -1.73 -8.39
C ASP A 10 -3.00 -3.04 -7.89
N LYS A 11 -1.67 -3.07 -7.69
CA LYS A 11 -0.95 -4.27 -7.24
C LYS A 11 -0.71 -4.31 -5.75
N LEU A 12 -0.92 -3.23 -5.01
CA LEU A 12 -0.65 -3.20 -3.56
C LEU A 12 -1.48 -4.24 -2.80
N TRP A 13 -2.77 -4.33 -3.09
CA TRP A 13 -3.63 -5.30 -2.43
C TRP A 13 -3.21 -6.75 -2.73
N SER A 14 -2.61 -6.99 -3.91
CA SER A 14 -2.12 -8.31 -4.30
C SER A 14 -0.87 -8.78 -3.54
N LEU A 15 -0.25 -7.92 -2.72
CA LEU A 15 0.89 -8.29 -1.88
C LEU A 15 0.50 -8.85 -0.51
N VAL A 16 -0.72 -8.56 -0.05
CA VAL A 16 -1.22 -9.07 1.23
C VAL A 16 -1.59 -10.55 1.07
N PRO A 17 -1.29 -11.48 1.98
CA PRO A 17 -1.73 -12.88 1.87
C PRO A 17 -3.26 -13.01 1.76
N ALA A 18 -3.75 -13.98 0.99
CA ALA A 18 -5.19 -14.14 0.72
C ALA A 18 -6.03 -14.29 2.01
N GLU A 19 -5.55 -15.09 2.96
CA GLU A 19 -6.18 -15.29 4.27
C GLU A 19 -6.37 -13.97 5.03
N GLN A 20 -5.37 -13.08 4.97
CA GLN A 20 -5.45 -11.77 5.62
C GLN A 20 -6.40 -10.84 4.87
N ARG A 21 -6.41 -10.87 3.52
CA ARG A 21 -7.35 -10.05 2.74
C ARG A 21 -8.79 -10.38 3.08
N GLU A 22 -9.13 -11.66 3.18
CA GLU A 22 -10.48 -12.10 3.54
C GLU A 22 -10.89 -11.63 4.93
N ALA A 23 -9.97 -11.64 5.90
CA ALA A 23 -10.22 -11.12 7.25
C ALA A 23 -10.51 -9.60 7.27
N TYR A 24 -9.83 -8.81 6.44
CA TYR A 24 -10.09 -7.37 6.33
C TYR A 24 -11.36 -7.06 5.50
N VAL A 25 -11.64 -7.84 4.46
CA VAL A 25 -12.85 -7.68 3.63
C VAL A 25 -14.12 -8.10 4.38
N SER A 26 -14.03 -9.14 5.21
CA SER A 26 -15.15 -9.62 6.04
C SER A 26 -15.46 -8.74 7.25
N GLY A 27 -14.69 -7.67 7.48
CA GLY A 27 -14.93 -6.73 8.58
C GLY A 27 -14.57 -7.26 9.96
N GLN A 28 -13.85 -8.39 10.06
CA GLN A 28 -13.42 -8.97 11.33
C GLN A 28 -12.32 -8.16 12.04
N LYS A 29 -11.60 -7.32 11.29
CA LYS A 29 -10.53 -6.45 11.80
C LYS A 29 -10.77 -5.01 11.36
N THR A 30 -11.53 -4.27 12.17
CA THR A 30 -11.80 -2.84 11.97
C THR A 30 -10.76 -1.94 12.62
N ASP A 31 -10.11 -2.41 13.70
CA ASP A 31 -9.16 -1.62 14.51
C ASP A 31 -7.71 -1.69 14.02
N THR A 32 -7.39 -2.60 13.10
CA THR A 32 -6.02 -2.78 12.61
C THR A 32 -5.96 -2.66 11.11
N ALA A 33 -5.01 -1.87 10.61
CA ALA A 33 -4.74 -1.73 9.19
C ALA A 33 -3.58 -2.65 8.78
N PRO A 34 -3.64 -3.32 7.61
CA PRO A 34 -2.51 -4.08 7.11
C PRO A 34 -1.35 -3.13 6.77
N VAL A 35 -0.16 -3.51 7.25
CA VAL A 35 1.08 -2.81 6.95
C VAL A 35 1.78 -3.51 5.78
N ILE A 36 1.96 -2.80 4.67
CA ILE A 36 2.64 -3.29 3.48
C ILE A 36 4.03 -2.65 3.43
N ASP A 37 5.06 -3.44 3.68
CA ASP A 37 6.45 -3.03 3.51
C ASP A 37 6.96 -3.40 2.12
N LEU A 38 7.29 -2.38 1.33
CA LEU A 38 7.67 -2.56 -0.06
C LEU A 38 9.17 -2.84 -0.23
N LEU A 39 10.01 -2.45 0.72
CA LEU A 39 11.47 -2.64 0.60
C LEU A 39 11.89 -4.11 0.56
N PRO A 40 11.44 -4.97 1.49
CA PRO A 40 11.75 -6.40 1.45
C PRO A 40 11.21 -7.10 0.21
N LEU A 41 10.12 -6.55 -0.36
CA LEU A 41 9.48 -7.05 -1.57
C LEU A 41 10.18 -6.56 -2.86
N GLY A 42 11.26 -5.79 -2.73
CA GLY A 42 12.05 -5.33 -3.86
C GLY A 42 11.48 -4.11 -4.57
N TYR A 43 10.59 -3.35 -3.92
CA TYR A 43 10.03 -2.10 -4.45
C TYR A 43 10.44 -0.89 -3.60
N SER A 44 10.63 0.25 -4.25
CA SER A 44 11.01 1.47 -3.55
C SER A 44 10.12 2.66 -3.87
N LYS A 45 9.37 2.63 -4.98
CA LYS A 45 8.56 3.75 -5.44
C LYS A 45 7.13 3.33 -5.75
N VAL A 46 6.16 4.06 -5.19
CA VAL A 46 4.73 3.84 -5.42
C VAL A 46 4.16 4.89 -6.36
N LEU A 47 3.44 4.43 -7.38
CA LEU A 47 2.79 5.25 -8.39
C LEU A 47 1.26 5.12 -8.32
N GLY A 48 0.55 6.22 -8.62
CA GLY A 48 -0.90 6.34 -8.43
C GLY A 48 -1.79 5.67 -9.48
N LYS A 49 -1.27 4.75 -10.31
CA LYS A 49 -2.10 4.04 -11.30
C LYS A 49 -2.99 3.02 -10.60
N GLY A 50 -4.26 2.95 -11.03
CA GLY A 50 -5.24 2.01 -10.49
C GLY A 50 -6.08 2.56 -9.34
N ARG A 51 -6.86 1.66 -8.74
CA ARG A 51 -7.69 1.88 -7.56
C ARG A 51 -7.23 0.94 -6.46
N ILE A 52 -7.38 1.39 -5.22
CA ILE A 52 -7.24 0.56 -4.03
C ILE A 52 -8.62 0.37 -3.42
N PRO A 53 -8.85 -0.72 -2.67
CA PRO A 53 -10.08 -0.86 -1.90
C PRO A 53 -10.21 0.29 -0.88
N GLU A 54 -11.44 0.62 -0.50
CA GLU A 54 -11.76 1.58 0.57
C GLU A 54 -11.51 0.96 1.96
N ILE A 55 -10.34 0.34 2.10
CA ILE A 55 -9.86 -0.27 3.33
C ILE A 55 -8.61 0.53 3.74
N PRO A 56 -8.53 1.03 4.97
CA PRO A 56 -7.33 1.69 5.48
C PRO A 56 -6.11 0.78 5.37
N ILE A 57 -5.08 1.22 4.64
CA ILE A 57 -3.80 0.50 4.50
C ILE A 57 -2.63 1.39 4.91
N VAL A 58 -1.61 0.81 5.54
CA VAL A 58 -0.34 1.50 5.82
C VAL A 58 0.68 1.04 4.80
N VAL A 59 1.23 1.96 4.02
CA VAL A 59 2.20 1.64 2.96
C VAL A 59 3.55 2.25 3.30
N ARG A 60 4.58 1.40 3.43
CA ARG A 60 5.97 1.80 3.68
C ARG A 60 6.80 1.73 2.40
N ALA A 61 7.35 2.86 1.96
CA ALA A 61 8.30 2.91 0.84
C ALA A 61 9.21 4.14 0.88
N ARG A 62 10.24 4.16 0.03
CA ARG A 62 11.18 5.29 -0.07
C ARG A 62 10.61 6.48 -0.82
N TYR A 63 9.75 6.23 -1.80
CA TYR A 63 9.22 7.24 -2.70
C TYR A 63 7.74 7.03 -2.99
N PHE A 64 6.99 8.11 -3.02
CA PHE A 64 5.59 8.12 -3.44
C PHE A 64 5.37 9.20 -4.50
N SER A 65 4.54 8.90 -5.50
CA SER A 65 3.95 9.95 -6.34
C SER A 65 2.86 10.69 -5.58
N ARG A 66 2.65 11.98 -5.91
CA ARG A 66 1.58 12.79 -5.32
C ARG A 66 0.20 12.14 -5.45
N ASP A 67 -0.08 11.53 -6.61
CA ASP A 67 -1.35 10.81 -6.82
C ASP A 67 -1.47 9.54 -5.99
N ALA A 68 -0.37 8.81 -5.78
CA ALA A 68 -0.39 7.65 -4.90
C ALA A 68 -0.72 8.05 -3.46
N GLU A 69 -0.03 9.07 -2.96
CA GLU A 69 -0.24 9.58 -1.60
C GLU A 69 -1.67 10.07 -1.39
N ARG A 70 -2.19 10.87 -2.34
CA ARG A 70 -3.58 11.36 -2.29
C ARG A 70 -4.59 10.22 -2.21
N LYS A 71 -4.47 9.22 -3.09
CA LYS A 71 -5.42 8.09 -3.13
C LYS A 71 -5.34 7.21 -1.89
N ILE A 72 -4.15 6.97 -1.35
CA ILE A 72 -3.98 6.20 -0.10
C ILE A 72 -4.67 6.92 1.06
N LYS A 73 -4.47 8.24 1.17
CA LYS A 73 -5.13 9.06 2.20
C LYS A 73 -6.65 9.12 2.03
N GLU A 74 -7.14 9.23 0.79
CA GLU A 74 -8.58 9.20 0.47
C GLU A 74 -9.24 7.86 0.88
N ALA A 75 -8.52 6.75 0.80
CA ALA A 75 -8.97 5.44 1.29
C ALA A 75 -8.85 5.25 2.82
N GLY A 76 -8.47 6.31 3.56
CA GLY A 76 -8.24 6.25 5.01
C GLY A 76 -6.91 5.62 5.43
N GLY A 77 -6.01 5.37 4.48
CA GLY A 77 -4.69 4.81 4.72
C GLY A 77 -3.62 5.83 5.12
N VAL A 78 -2.44 5.32 5.48
CA VAL A 78 -1.28 6.12 5.88
C VAL A 78 -0.08 5.78 5.01
N VAL A 79 0.72 6.80 4.72
CA VAL A 79 1.92 6.70 3.90
C VAL A 79 3.14 6.91 4.79
N GLU A 80 4.01 5.92 4.86
CA GLU A 80 5.21 5.95 5.70
C GLU A 80 6.45 5.96 4.82
N LEU A 81 7.24 7.03 4.95
CA LEU A 81 8.53 7.16 4.27
C LEU A 81 9.60 6.39 5.05
N VAL A 82 10.27 5.47 4.38
CA VAL A 82 11.38 4.70 4.95
C VAL A 82 12.68 4.98 4.18
N ALA A 83 13.83 4.91 4.88
CA ALA A 83 15.14 5.29 4.33
C ALA A 83 15.86 4.16 3.57
#